data_AF-A0A4Z1PGT3-F1
#
_entry.id   AF-A0A4Z1PGT3-F1
#
_cell.length_a   1.000
_cell.length_b   1.000
_cell.length_c   1.000
_cell.angle_alpha   90.00
_cell.angle_beta   90.00
_cell.angle_gamma   90.00
#
_symmetry.space_group_name_H-M   'P 1'
#
loop_
_entity.id
_entity.type
_entity.pdbx_description
1 polymer ?
#
loop_
_entity_poly.entity_id
_entity_poly.type
_entity_poly.pdbx_seq_one_letter_code
_entity_poly.pdbx_strand_id
1 'polypeptide(L)'
;MPPPSPLPKYIWKILDSDPSPLPEGLPLSDLDRGDGFIHLSTPEQVLIKALQVPGACFGQVLTKVLQVPGTCGCFLAANQTLYLLQVPLERVKARIKWDDSSDGCFPHLYDADLANALGSKEVKEVIKCERQADQGWEEIIQRAVQEGGRE
;
A
#
# COMPACT_ATOMS: atom_id res chain seq x y z
N MET A 1 1.11 17.42 8.74
CA MET A 1 -0.24 17.42 8.16
C MET A 1 -1.18 16.60 9.05
N PRO A 2 -2.38 17.10 9.35
CA PRO A 2 -3.33 16.30 10.12
C PRO A 2 -3.74 15.04 9.34
N PRO A 3 -4.16 13.97 10.03
CA PRO A 3 -4.77 12.83 9.37
C PRO A 3 -6.00 13.27 8.55
N PRO A 4 -6.37 12.52 7.51
CA PRO A 4 -7.55 12.83 6.70
C PRO A 4 -8.80 12.93 7.57
N SER A 5 -9.67 13.89 7.23
CA SER A 5 -10.96 14.09 7.89
C SER A 5 -12.08 14.13 6.83
N PRO A 6 -12.99 13.15 6.80
CA PRO A 6 -13.10 12.01 7.71
C PRO A 6 -11.96 10.98 7.50
N LEU A 7 -11.73 10.15 8.52
CA LEU A 7 -10.81 9.01 8.39
C LEU A 7 -11.34 8.01 7.35
N PRO A 8 -10.44 7.36 6.57
CA PRO A 8 -10.87 6.40 5.57
C PRO A 8 -11.41 5.13 6.23
N LYS A 9 -12.42 4.51 5.61
CA LYS A 9 -12.94 3.22 6.07
C LYS A 9 -11.93 2.08 5.92
N TYR A 10 -11.12 2.15 4.86
CA TYR A 10 -10.15 1.14 4.51
C TYR A 10 -8.76 1.77 4.34
N ILE A 11 -7.74 1.05 4.78
CA ILE A 11 -6.34 1.33 4.50
C ILE A 11 -5.73 0.13 3.79
N TRP A 12 -4.63 0.35 3.10
CA TRP A 12 -4.12 -0.59 2.11
C TRP A 12 -2.65 -0.91 2.31
N LYS A 13 -2.28 -2.17 2.07
CA LYS A 13 -0.90 -2.62 1.88
C LYS A 13 -0.73 -3.11 0.45
N ILE A 14 0.38 -2.73 -0.18
CA ILE A 14 0.73 -3.17 -1.54
C ILE A 14 1.75 -4.30 -1.41
N LEU A 15 1.50 -5.42 -2.10
CA LEU A 15 2.44 -6.54 -2.24
C LEU A 15 2.76 -6.78 -3.72
N ASP A 16 3.94 -7.31 -3.97
CA ASP A 16 4.44 -7.72 -5.29
C ASP A 16 4.29 -9.24 -5.54
N SER A 17 3.88 -9.99 -4.53
CA SER A 17 3.78 -11.45 -4.55
C SER A 17 2.42 -11.89 -4.04
N ASP A 18 1.94 -13.03 -4.55
CA ASP A 18 0.65 -13.60 -4.15
C ASP A 18 0.68 -14.01 -2.68
N PRO A 19 -0.17 -13.43 -1.82
CA PRO A 19 -0.25 -13.84 -0.43
C PRO A 19 -1.11 -15.09 -0.23
N SER A 20 -1.66 -15.71 -1.28
CA SER A 20 -2.65 -16.79 -1.16
C SER A 20 -2.01 -18.17 -0.88
N PRO A 21 -2.54 -18.94 0.11
CA PRO A 21 -3.58 -18.56 1.05
C PRO A 21 -3.09 -17.52 2.06
N LEU A 22 -3.92 -16.54 2.37
CA LEU A 22 -3.55 -15.42 3.24
C LEU A 22 -3.08 -15.95 4.61
N PRO A 23 -1.80 -15.74 4.99
CA PRO A 23 -1.25 -16.28 6.22
C PRO A 23 -1.86 -15.58 7.45
N GLU A 24 -1.73 -16.21 8.63
CA GLU A 24 -2.13 -15.59 9.90
C GLU A 24 -1.31 -14.32 10.20
N GLY A 25 -0.05 -14.29 9.76
CA GLY A 25 0.84 -13.14 9.82
C GLY A 25 1.59 -12.98 8.51
N LEU A 26 1.52 -11.79 7.92
CA LEU A 26 2.25 -11.48 6.69
C LEU A 26 3.74 -11.31 7.00
N PRO A 27 4.62 -11.93 6.20
CA PRO A 27 6.04 -11.70 6.34
C PRO A 27 6.35 -10.22 6.15
N LEU A 28 7.09 -9.64 7.09
CA LEU A 28 7.49 -8.25 7.04
C LEU A 28 8.42 -7.99 5.86
N SER A 29 8.20 -6.86 5.18
CA SER A 29 9.19 -6.35 4.23
C SER A 29 10.46 -5.92 4.98
N ASP A 30 11.59 -5.90 4.28
CA ASP A 30 12.86 -5.42 4.87
C ASP A 30 12.75 -3.97 5.38
N LEU A 31 11.91 -3.16 4.72
CA LEU A 31 11.62 -1.79 5.14
C LEU A 31 10.85 -1.77 6.47
N ASP A 32 9.72 -2.48 6.55
CA ASP A 32 8.89 -2.51 7.77
C ASP A 32 9.67 -3.08 8.97
N ARG A 33 10.57 -4.04 8.70
CA ARG A 33 11.49 -4.59 9.71
C ARG A 33 12.52 -3.55 10.18
N GLY A 34 13.07 -2.76 9.25
CA GLY A 34 14.05 -1.72 9.56
C GLY A 34 13.46 -0.58 10.38
N ASP A 35 12.23 -0.17 10.04
CA ASP A 35 11.58 0.98 10.66
C ASP A 35 10.79 0.62 11.94
N GLY A 36 10.46 -0.66 12.12
CA GLY A 36 9.77 -1.17 13.32
C GLY A 36 8.26 -0.89 13.31
N PHE A 37 7.67 -0.73 12.13
CA PHE A 37 6.22 -0.61 11.92
C PHE A 37 5.85 -1.02 10.49
N ILE A 38 4.59 -1.41 10.28
CA ILE A 38 4.10 -1.73 8.93
C ILE A 38 3.57 -0.46 8.28
N HIS A 39 4.14 -0.12 7.13
CA HIS A 39 3.66 0.99 6.33
C HIS A 39 2.38 0.64 5.61
N LEU A 40 1.35 1.47 5.80
CA LEU A 40 0.06 1.38 5.13
C LEU A 40 -0.19 2.67 4.35
N SER A 41 -1.23 2.69 3.52
CA SER A 41 -1.59 3.88 2.74
C SER A 41 -3.11 4.04 2.66
N THR A 42 -3.58 5.28 2.61
CA THR A 42 -4.99 5.59 2.34
C THR A 42 -5.32 5.32 0.86
N PRO A 43 -6.61 5.20 0.50
CA PRO A 43 -7.04 5.07 -0.89
C PRO A 43 -6.39 6.10 -1.82
N GLU A 44 -6.40 7.37 -1.42
CA GLU A 44 -5.84 8.49 -2.18
C GLU A 44 -4.33 8.36 -2.32
N GLN A 45 -3.65 7.92 -1.26
CA GLN A 45 -2.20 7.71 -1.28
C GLN A 45 -1.79 6.55 -2.18
N VAL A 46 -2.57 5.47 -2.23
CA VAL A 46 -2.33 4.36 -3.17
C VAL A 46 -2.46 4.86 -4.62
N LEU A 47 -3.45 5.72 -4.90
CA LEU A 47 -3.63 6.33 -6.22
C LEU A 47 -2.47 7.27 -6.58
N ILE A 48 -2.04 8.12 -5.66
CA ILE A 48 -0.90 9.03 -5.88
C ILE A 48 0.39 8.22 -6.11
N LYS A 49 0.61 7.13 -5.36
CA LYS A 49 1.77 6.24 -5.57
C LYS A 49 1.70 5.52 -6.92
N ALA A 50 0.51 5.17 -7.41
CA ALA A 50 0.29 4.56 -8.72
C ALA A 50 0.60 5.50 -9.89
N LEU A 51 0.42 6.81 -9.69
CA LEU A 51 0.68 7.86 -10.67
C LEU A 51 2.19 8.14 -10.87
N GLN A 52 3.01 7.89 -9.86
CA GLN A 52 4.46 8.21 -9.86
C GLN A 52 5.32 7.11 -10.49
N VAL A 53 4.74 6.26 -11.34
CA VAL A 53 5.40 5.12 -11.97
C VAL A 53 5.84 5.50 -13.40
N PRO A 54 7.14 5.75 -13.70
CA PRO A 54 7.58 6.20 -15.00
C PRO A 54 7.45 5.08 -16.04
N GLY A 55 6.30 5.11 -16.71
CA GLY A 55 6.03 4.68 -18.09
C GLY A 55 5.33 5.78 -18.91
N ALA A 56 5.01 6.91 -18.28
CA ALA A 56 4.77 8.18 -18.97
C ALA A 56 6.12 8.90 -19.14
N CYS A 57 6.38 9.42 -20.33
CA CYS A 57 7.66 9.97 -20.73
C CYS A 57 8.20 11.10 -19.83
N PHE A 58 9.54 11.13 -19.73
CA PHE A 58 10.47 12.21 -19.35
C PHE A 58 10.79 12.48 -17.86
N GLY A 59 12.02 12.09 -17.47
CA GLY A 59 12.94 13.02 -16.81
C GLY A 59 13.26 12.81 -15.31
N GLN A 60 14.48 12.31 -15.06
CA GLN A 60 15.31 12.45 -13.85
C GLN A 60 15.07 11.54 -12.63
N VAL A 61 16.09 10.66 -12.44
CA VAL A 61 16.82 10.30 -11.22
C VAL A 61 16.17 10.65 -9.88
N LEU A 62 15.84 9.64 -9.07
CA LEU A 62 16.14 9.55 -7.62
C LEU A 62 15.74 8.16 -7.04
N THR A 63 16.40 7.82 -5.93
CA THR A 63 16.77 6.50 -5.44
C THR A 63 15.88 5.90 -4.34
N LYS A 64 15.90 4.56 -4.26
CA LYS A 64 15.64 3.62 -3.15
C LYS A 64 14.38 3.78 -2.24
N VAL A 65 13.57 2.71 -2.28
CA VAL A 65 12.61 2.14 -1.30
C VAL A 65 11.22 2.80 -1.16
N LEU A 66 10.23 1.92 -1.02
CA LEU A 66 8.79 2.06 -1.23
C LEU A 66 8.06 2.84 -0.12
N GLN A 67 8.37 4.13 0.10
CA GLN A 67 7.53 5.04 0.92
C GLN A 67 7.54 6.52 0.49
N VAL A 68 8.31 6.93 -0.53
CA VAL A 68 8.43 8.32 -1.05
C VAL A 68 8.80 8.24 -2.56
N PRO A 69 8.47 9.22 -3.43
CA PRO A 69 8.42 9.08 -4.90
C PRO A 69 9.75 8.69 -5.53
N GLY A 70 9.72 7.78 -6.52
CA GLY A 70 10.85 7.50 -7.42
C GLY A 70 11.19 6.03 -7.58
N THR A 71 11.17 5.24 -6.48
CA THR A 71 11.60 3.83 -6.55
C THR A 71 10.47 2.87 -6.87
N CYS A 72 9.26 3.15 -6.38
CA CYS A 72 8.05 2.43 -6.76
C CYS A 72 7.85 2.48 -8.26
N GLY A 73 8.29 3.57 -8.88
CA GLY A 73 8.06 3.74 -10.27
C GLY A 73 8.76 2.72 -11.15
N CYS A 74 10.01 2.38 -10.86
CA CYS A 74 10.71 1.37 -11.65
C CYS A 74 10.31 -0.07 -11.25
N PHE A 75 10.00 -0.31 -9.97
CA PHE A 75 9.61 -1.65 -9.48
C PHE A 75 8.18 -2.04 -9.86
N LEU A 76 7.22 -1.11 -9.74
CA LEU A 76 5.86 -1.31 -10.24
C LEU A 76 5.83 -1.29 -11.79
N ALA A 77 6.80 -0.63 -12.46
CA ALA A 77 6.94 -0.70 -13.92
C ALA A 77 7.48 -2.05 -14.43
N ALA A 78 8.25 -2.78 -13.61
CA ALA A 78 8.75 -4.11 -13.98
C ALA A 78 7.71 -5.21 -13.74
N ASN A 79 6.89 -5.08 -12.69
CA ASN A 79 5.86 -6.05 -12.36
C ASN A 79 4.56 -5.76 -13.13
N GLN A 80 3.98 -6.81 -13.74
CA GLN A 80 2.68 -6.74 -14.40
C GLN A 80 1.53 -7.10 -13.45
N THR A 81 1.84 -7.56 -12.24
CA THR A 81 0.89 -8.02 -11.24
C THR A 81 1.24 -7.41 -9.88
N LEU A 82 0.23 -6.92 -9.17
CA LEU A 82 0.30 -6.43 -7.80
C LEU A 82 -0.88 -6.95 -7.00
N TYR A 83 -0.73 -6.98 -5.68
CA TYR A 83 -1.78 -7.41 -4.77
C TYR A 83 -2.05 -6.28 -3.76
N LEU A 84 -3.29 -5.78 -3.73
CA LEU A 84 -3.74 -4.78 -2.78
C LEU A 84 -4.49 -5.46 -1.64
N LEU A 85 -3.94 -5.38 -0.43
CA LEU A 85 -4.58 -5.88 0.77
C LEU A 85 -5.48 -4.80 1.32
N GLN A 86 -6.78 -5.06 1.32
CA GLN A 86 -7.74 -4.17 1.94
C GLN A 86 -7.87 -4.48 3.43
N VAL A 87 -7.62 -3.47 4.27
CA VAL A 87 -7.70 -3.59 5.72
C VAL A 87 -8.75 -2.61 6.24
N PRO A 88 -9.85 -3.06 6.85
CA PRO A 88 -10.78 -2.17 7.52
C PRO A 88 -10.07 -1.43 8.66
N LEU A 89 -10.09 -0.10 8.61
CA LEU A 89 -9.37 0.72 9.59
C LEU A 89 -9.79 0.38 11.02
N GLU A 90 -11.08 0.14 11.25
CA GLU A 90 -11.63 -0.23 12.57
C GLU A 90 -11.00 -1.49 13.19
N ARG A 91 -10.48 -2.45 12.38
CA ARG A 91 -9.81 -3.66 12.90
C ARG A 91 -8.41 -3.40 13.47
N VAL A 92 -7.77 -2.32 13.04
CA VAL A 92 -6.38 -1.99 13.38
C VAL A 92 -6.22 -0.62 14.01
N LYS A 93 -7.29 0.17 14.12
CA LYS A 93 -7.31 1.57 14.57
C LYS A 93 -6.53 1.84 15.86
N ALA A 94 -6.62 0.94 16.84
CA ALA A 94 -5.91 1.07 18.11
C ALA A 94 -4.37 0.95 17.97
N ARG A 95 -3.90 0.35 16.89
CA ARG A 95 -2.49 0.11 16.53
C ARG A 95 -1.97 1.07 15.46
N ILE A 96 -2.85 1.90 14.88
CA ILE A 96 -2.48 2.88 13.85
C ILE A 96 -2.03 4.18 14.50
N LYS A 97 -0.85 4.65 14.09
CA LYS A 97 -0.45 6.04 14.26
C LYS A 97 -0.37 6.71 12.89
N TRP A 98 -0.72 7.98 12.86
CA TRP A 98 -0.66 8.80 11.67
C TRP A 98 0.57 9.68 11.78
N ASP A 99 1.61 9.35 11.03
CA ASP A 99 2.88 10.07 11.07
C ASP A 99 3.04 10.95 9.83
N ASP A 100 3.63 12.11 10.05
CA ASP A 100 3.96 13.05 9.00
C ASP A 100 5.24 12.64 8.28
N SER A 101 5.14 12.51 6.96
CA SER A 101 6.26 12.38 6.04
C SER A 101 6.28 13.56 5.08
N SER A 102 7.38 13.73 4.35
CA SER A 102 7.54 14.76 3.31
C SER A 102 6.40 14.75 2.28
N ASP A 103 5.75 13.61 2.08
CA ASP A 103 4.80 13.34 1.00
C ASP A 103 3.36 13.11 1.48
N GLY A 104 3.07 13.29 2.78
CA GLY A 104 1.75 12.92 3.31
C GLY A 104 1.74 12.60 4.81
N CYS A 105 0.52 12.48 5.35
CA CYS A 105 0.29 11.87 6.66
C CYS A 105 -0.07 10.40 6.45
N PHE A 106 0.81 9.46 6.80
CA PHE A 106 0.65 8.04 6.48
C PHE A 106 0.23 7.23 7.72
N PRO A 107 -0.65 6.22 7.56
CA PRO A 107 -0.96 5.29 8.61
C PRO A 107 0.17 4.26 8.77
N HIS A 108 0.70 4.17 9.98
CA HIS A 108 1.70 3.18 10.37
C HIS A 108 1.13 2.28 11.44
N LEU A 109 1.25 0.96 11.24
CA LEU A 109 0.77 -0.04 12.19
C LEU A 109 1.92 -0.47 13.09
N TYR A 110 1.74 -0.26 14.39
CA TYR A 110 2.66 -0.68 15.44
C TYR A 110 2.09 -1.86 16.21
N ASP A 111 2.91 -2.86 16.46
CA ASP A 111 2.54 -4.02 17.26
C ASP A 111 3.78 -4.55 18.01
N ALA A 112 3.56 -5.22 19.14
CA ALA A 112 4.64 -5.92 19.84
C ALA A 112 5.12 -7.12 19.03
N ASP A 113 4.23 -7.71 18.22
CA ASP A 113 4.54 -8.80 17.31
C ASP A 113 4.21 -8.39 15.87
N LEU A 114 5.07 -7.56 15.28
CA LEU A 114 4.90 -7.06 13.91
C LEU A 114 4.72 -8.18 12.87
N ALA A 115 5.34 -9.34 13.07
CA ALA A 115 5.23 -10.46 12.13
C ALA A 115 3.81 -11.05 12.09
N ASN A 116 3.03 -10.90 13.15
CA ASN A 116 1.64 -11.35 13.25
C ASN A 116 0.64 -10.18 13.31
N ALA A 117 1.10 -8.96 13.08
CA ALA A 117 0.30 -7.76 13.25
C ALA A 117 -0.71 -7.54 12.12
N LEU A 118 -0.43 -8.08 10.95
CA LEU A 118 -1.30 -8.02 9.77
C LEU A 118 -1.37 -9.38 9.10
N GLY A 119 -2.55 -9.98 9.05
CA GLY A 119 -2.78 -11.21 8.29
C GLY A 119 -4.26 -11.47 8.05
N SER A 120 -4.65 -12.73 8.03
CA SER A 120 -6.02 -13.18 7.72
C SER A 120 -7.10 -12.66 8.68
N LYS A 121 -6.73 -12.22 9.89
CA LYS A 121 -7.67 -11.67 10.87
C LYS A 121 -8.00 -10.20 10.56
N GLU A 122 -7.01 -9.43 10.18
CA GLU A 122 -7.13 -7.99 9.93
C GLU A 122 -7.60 -7.71 8.50
N VAL A 123 -7.07 -8.42 7.51
CA VAL A 123 -7.37 -8.19 6.10
C VAL A 123 -8.80 -8.63 5.78
N LYS A 124 -9.54 -7.79 5.04
CA LYS A 124 -10.87 -8.13 4.51
C LYS A 124 -10.75 -8.94 3.24
N GLU A 125 -9.93 -8.46 2.31
CA GLU A 125 -9.76 -9.04 0.99
C GLU A 125 -8.40 -8.70 0.39
N VAL A 126 -7.99 -9.52 -0.57
CA VAL A 126 -6.80 -9.30 -1.41
C VAL A 126 -7.28 -9.10 -2.84
N ILE A 127 -6.96 -7.94 -3.42
CA ILE A 127 -7.34 -7.60 -4.78
C ILE A 127 -6.12 -7.77 -5.68
N LYS A 128 -6.19 -8.74 -6.59
CA LYS A 128 -5.17 -8.94 -7.63
C LYS A 128 -5.36 -7.88 -8.71
N CYS A 129 -4.34 -7.08 -8.93
CA CYS A 129 -4.29 -6.03 -9.95
C CYS A 129 -3.31 -6.46 -11.04
N GLU A 130 -3.77 -6.56 -12.28
CA GLU A 130 -2.94 -6.94 -13.43
C GLU A 130 -3.01 -5.86 -14.50
N ARG A 131 -1.85 -5.55 -15.09
CA ARG A 131 -1.74 -4.55 -16.15
C ARG A 131 -1.01 -5.10 -17.36
N GLN A 132 -1.30 -4.51 -18.52
CA GLN A 132 -0.47 -4.70 -19.71
C GLN A 132 0.81 -3.84 -19.63
N ALA A 133 1.83 -4.19 -20.41
CA ALA A 133 3.13 -3.54 -20.34
C ALA A 133 3.08 -2.03 -20.66
N ASP A 134 2.17 -1.64 -21.54
CA ASP A 134 1.89 -0.28 -22.02
C ASP A 134 0.80 0.45 -21.21
N GLN A 135 0.19 -0.21 -20.23
CA GLN A 135 -0.85 0.36 -19.39
C GLN A 135 -0.26 0.93 -18.08
N GLY A 136 -0.78 2.09 -17.65
CA GLY A 136 -0.47 2.68 -16.35
C GLY A 136 -1.26 2.01 -15.20
N TRP A 137 -0.78 2.18 -13.97
CA TRP A 137 -1.45 1.60 -12.79
C TRP A 137 -2.66 2.40 -12.29
N GLU A 138 -2.81 3.67 -12.70
CA GLU A 138 -3.85 4.57 -12.19
C GLU A 138 -5.26 3.99 -12.31
N GLU A 139 -5.71 3.68 -13.53
CA GLU A 139 -7.06 3.18 -13.78
C GLU A 139 -7.32 1.84 -13.08
N ILE A 140 -6.31 0.97 -13.03
CA ILE A 140 -6.39 -0.36 -12.44
C ILE A 140 -6.54 -0.27 -10.93
N ILE A 141 -5.71 0.56 -10.29
CA ILE A 141 -5.76 0.77 -8.85
C ILE A 141 -7.01 1.54 -8.46
N GLN A 142 -7.43 2.54 -9.25
CA GLN A 142 -8.69 3.24 -9.03
C GLN A 142 -9.88 2.29 -9.06
N ARG A 143 -9.91 1.39 -10.04
CA ARG A 143 -10.92 0.35 -10.12
C ARG A 143 -10.86 -0.60 -8.92
N ALA A 144 -9.67 -1.08 -8.54
CA ALA A 144 -9.51 -1.97 -7.39
C ALA A 144 -9.97 -1.34 -6.07
N VAL A 145 -9.60 -0.07 -5.84
CA VAL A 145 -10.01 0.69 -4.66
C VAL A 145 -11.52 0.94 -4.64
N GLN A 146 -12.12 1.24 -5.79
CA GLN A 146 -13.58 1.44 -5.91
C GLN A 146 -14.36 0.13 -5.76
N GLU A 147 -13.89 -0.96 -6.36
CA GLU A 147 -14.55 -2.28 -6.30
C GLU A 147 -14.46 -2.87 -4.90
N GLY A 148 -13.28 -2.83 -4.25
CA GLY A 148 -13.17 -3.25 -2.85
C GLY A 148 -13.90 -2.33 -1.88
N GLY A 149 -14.12 -1.06 -2.26
CA GLY A 149 -14.86 -0.09 -1.47
C GLY A 149 -16.38 -0.28 -1.48
N ARG A 150 -16.91 -1.12 -2.39
CA ARG A 150 -18.33 -1.49 -2.41
C ARG A 150 -18.57 -2.60 -1.39
N GLU A 151 -19.33 -2.27 -0.34
CA GLU A 151 -20.00 -3.24 0.54
C GLU A 151 -21.37 -3.62 0.00
#